data_AF-A0A5S4HJQ6-F1
#
_entry.id   AF-A0A5S4HJQ6-F1
#
_cell.length_a   1.000
_cell.length_b   1.000
_cell.length_c   1.000
_cell.angle_alpha   90.00
_cell.angle_beta   90.00
_cell.angle_gamma   90.00
#
_symmetry.space_group_name_H-M   'P 1'
#
loop_
_entity.id
_entity.type
_entity.pdbx_description
1 polymer ?
#
loop_
_entity_poly.entity_id
_entity_poly.type
_entity_poly.pdbx_seq_one_letter_code
_entity_poly.pdbx_strand_id
1 'polypeptide(L)'
;MENQPDGGLLPSHDADGSAGSAASGEVVLRPPRTLRHAARALIVFGALLVVIAVYLFRIEAFVPSLCIAFMGLAAAGRAIPLAVGRVTLDPRGLRSKDDPVGEKSLTWDGIERLELRRRLWTESVVAADGSTEVTLAAPVRLRFGRDREFDAALADLSRRAGTGAVRGRSLLTWRYACSHLAILAAWAALFVAFDPVWHHSSWPGREEAVRLPNACHVIEPTAKAMFPKQAPQRLPNDDEEKCRFGDSLSLRYTLFRYAIGMDGGIERAEERFREGPGGPTLDDEGARKLPGVGDEATIVTAAYQDGTRVHQIQVSARKANVVAWLVYAPPEKRDSRDEAVQEAERLARAAVAAITVE
;
A
#
# COMPACT_ATOMS: atom_id res chain seq x y z
N MET A 1 39.26 -35.40 -91.70
CA MET A 1 38.73 -35.66 -90.36
C MET A 1 39.81 -35.22 -89.40
N GLU A 2 39.69 -34.01 -88.86
CA GLU A 2 39.03 -33.75 -87.55
C GLU A 2 39.84 -34.40 -86.43
N ASN A 3 40.16 -33.78 -85.29
CA ASN A 3 39.88 -32.48 -84.71
C ASN A 3 40.87 -32.42 -83.51
N GLN A 4 41.54 -31.29 -83.26
CA GLN A 4 41.26 -30.38 -82.14
C GLN A 4 41.76 -30.87 -80.74
N PRO A 5 42.35 -29.97 -79.92
CA PRO A 5 43.19 -30.32 -78.78
C PRO A 5 42.43 -30.28 -77.43
N ASP A 6 42.87 -31.10 -76.48
CA ASP A 6 42.61 -30.94 -75.04
C ASP A 6 43.94 -30.58 -74.37
N GLY A 7 44.07 -29.56 -73.52
CA GLY A 7 43.08 -29.04 -72.58
C GLY A 7 43.76 -29.10 -71.20
N GLY A 8 44.29 -27.96 -70.76
CA GLY A 8 45.18 -27.84 -69.61
C GLY A 8 44.59 -28.35 -68.29
N LEU A 9 45.44 -29.01 -67.51
CA LEU A 9 45.22 -29.38 -66.11
C LEU A 9 46.35 -28.76 -65.27
N LEU A 10 46.07 -27.60 -64.69
CA LEU A 10 46.77 -27.07 -63.53
C LEU A 10 45.87 -27.31 -62.32
N PRO A 11 46.23 -28.20 -61.38
CA PRO A 11 45.66 -28.16 -60.05
C PRO A 11 46.33 -27.06 -59.23
N SER A 12 45.54 -26.01 -59.04
CA SER A 12 45.44 -25.12 -57.87
C SER A 12 46.39 -25.40 -56.71
N HIS A 13 47.18 -24.37 -56.38
CA HIS A 13 47.73 -24.13 -55.06
C HIS A 13 46.62 -24.20 -54.00
N ASP A 14 46.72 -25.18 -53.11
CA ASP A 14 46.07 -25.16 -51.79
C ASP A 14 46.68 -24.01 -50.98
N ALA A 15 46.08 -22.83 -51.11
CA ALA A 15 46.23 -21.77 -50.13
C ALA A 15 45.41 -22.18 -48.91
N ASP A 16 46.11 -22.75 -47.94
CA ASP A 16 45.65 -23.00 -46.58
C ASP A 16 45.41 -21.66 -45.86
N GLY A 17 44.40 -20.94 -46.34
CA GLY A 17 43.83 -19.76 -45.72
C GLY A 17 42.93 -20.24 -44.59
N SER A 18 43.54 -20.59 -43.46
CA SER A 18 42.86 -20.64 -42.17
C SER A 18 42.27 -19.26 -41.91
N ALA A 19 41.05 -19.05 -42.39
CA ALA A 19 40.19 -17.96 -42.01
C ALA A 19 39.96 -18.13 -40.51
N GLY A 20 40.79 -17.43 -39.75
CA GLY A 20 40.58 -17.22 -38.34
C GLY A 20 39.12 -16.84 -38.14
N SER A 21 38.46 -17.62 -37.30
CA SER A 21 37.20 -17.25 -36.66
C SER A 21 37.42 -15.87 -36.03
N ALA A 22 37.13 -14.82 -36.80
CA ALA A 22 36.93 -13.49 -36.29
C ALA A 22 35.70 -13.62 -35.41
N ALA A 23 35.91 -13.82 -34.12
CA ALA A 23 34.89 -13.71 -33.10
C ALA A 23 34.26 -12.33 -33.29
N SER A 24 33.13 -12.27 -34.00
CA SER A 24 32.34 -11.06 -34.15
C SER A 24 31.84 -10.74 -32.74
N GLY A 25 32.55 -9.85 -32.08
CA GLY A 25 32.41 -9.55 -30.66
C GLY A 25 31.07 -8.92 -30.36
N GLU A 26 30.06 -9.77 -30.16
CA GLU A 26 28.79 -9.42 -29.56
C GLU A 26 29.04 -9.02 -28.10
N VAL A 27 28.91 -7.73 -27.80
CA VAL A 27 29.06 -7.24 -26.43
C VAL A 27 27.66 -6.99 -25.88
N VAL A 28 27.27 -7.77 -24.87
CA VAL A 28 25.95 -7.60 -24.23
C VAL A 28 26.06 -6.55 -23.14
N LEU A 29 25.44 -5.38 -23.34
CA LEU A 29 25.26 -4.39 -22.30
C LEU A 29 24.18 -4.89 -21.34
N ARG A 30 24.61 -5.17 -20.11
CA ARG A 30 23.73 -5.53 -19.00
C ARG A 30 23.66 -4.38 -18.01
N PRO A 31 22.51 -4.18 -17.35
CA PRO A 31 22.44 -3.27 -16.22
C PRO A 31 23.46 -3.69 -15.14
N PRO A 32 23.98 -2.73 -14.35
CA PRO A 32 24.90 -2.98 -13.24
C PRO A 32 24.46 -4.14 -12.36
N ARG A 33 25.39 -4.95 -11.84
CA ARG A 33 25.06 -6.10 -10.98
C ARG A 33 24.23 -5.66 -9.76
N THR A 34 24.64 -4.57 -9.12
CA THR A 34 23.96 -3.97 -7.96
C THR A 34 22.52 -3.57 -8.30
N LEU A 35 22.33 -2.93 -9.46
CA LEU A 35 21.01 -2.52 -9.94
C LEU A 35 20.13 -3.72 -10.29
N ARG A 36 20.68 -4.79 -10.85
CA ARG A 36 19.97 -6.06 -11.08
C ARG A 36 19.56 -6.75 -9.79
N HIS A 37 20.44 -6.80 -8.78
CA HIS A 37 20.11 -7.35 -7.48
C HIS A 37 19.03 -6.53 -6.78
N ALA A 38 19.13 -5.19 -6.81
CA ALA A 38 18.11 -4.30 -6.28
C ALA A 38 16.78 -4.46 -7.01
N ALA A 39 16.79 -4.55 -8.35
CA ALA A 39 15.59 -4.78 -9.14
C ALA A 39 14.95 -6.14 -8.85
N ARG A 40 15.75 -7.21 -8.71
CA ARG A 40 15.26 -8.53 -8.27
C ARG A 40 14.66 -8.49 -6.87
N ALA A 41 15.33 -7.83 -5.93
CA ALA A 41 14.80 -7.64 -4.58
C ALA A 41 13.48 -6.86 -4.61
N LEU A 42 13.36 -5.83 -5.45
CA LEU A 42 12.13 -5.05 -5.62
C LEU A 42 11.00 -5.89 -6.24
N ILE A 43 11.32 -6.76 -7.21
CA ILE A 43 10.36 -7.70 -7.81
C ILE A 43 9.89 -8.72 -6.77
N VAL A 44 10.81 -9.32 -6.01
CA VAL A 44 10.49 -10.28 -4.94
C VAL A 44 9.64 -9.61 -3.87
N PHE A 45 10.00 -8.39 -3.45
CA PHE A 45 9.25 -7.62 -2.47
C PHE A 45 7.86 -7.24 -3.00
N GLY A 46 7.75 -6.80 -4.26
CA GLY A 46 6.47 -6.49 -4.89
C GLY A 46 5.56 -7.72 -5.00
N ALA A 47 6.11 -8.88 -5.38
CA ALA A 47 5.37 -10.14 -5.42
C ALA A 47 4.94 -10.58 -4.01
N LEU A 48 5.82 -10.45 -3.01
CA LEU A 48 5.50 -10.72 -1.62
C LEU A 48 4.39 -9.80 -1.12
N LEU A 49 4.40 -8.52 -1.45
CA LEU A 49 3.33 -7.58 -1.11
C LEU A 49 1.98 -7.98 -1.74
N VAL A 50 1.98 -8.46 -2.99
CA VAL A 50 0.76 -8.98 -3.62
C VAL A 50 0.25 -10.23 -2.88
N VAL A 51 1.14 -11.17 -2.54
CA VAL A 51 0.78 -12.38 -1.78
C VAL A 51 0.26 -12.04 -0.39
N ILE A 52 0.95 -11.14 0.33
CA ILE A 52 0.54 -10.62 1.64
C ILE A 52 -0.82 -9.94 1.52
N ALA A 53 -1.03 -9.11 0.49
CA ALA A 53 -2.32 -8.44 0.29
C ALA A 53 -3.44 -9.46 0.10
N VAL A 54 -3.24 -10.49 -0.73
CA VAL A 54 -4.23 -11.55 -0.95
C VAL A 54 -4.48 -12.39 0.30
N TYR A 55 -3.43 -12.64 1.11
CA TYR A 55 -3.51 -13.53 2.27
C TYR A 55 -4.06 -12.84 3.52
N LEU A 56 -3.61 -11.62 3.83
CA LEU A 56 -4.02 -10.88 5.04
C LEU A 56 -5.36 -10.18 4.87
N PHE A 57 -5.72 -9.83 3.65
CA PHE A 57 -6.99 -9.21 3.35
C PHE A 57 -7.82 -10.18 2.51
N ARG A 58 -8.44 -11.14 3.20
CA ARG A 58 -9.64 -11.77 2.67
C ARG A 58 -10.66 -10.67 2.29
N ILE A 59 -11.58 -11.02 1.39
CA ILE A 59 -12.47 -10.18 0.55
C ILE A 59 -12.98 -8.85 1.17
N GLU A 60 -13.08 -8.75 2.48
CA GLU A 60 -13.62 -7.62 3.25
C GLU A 60 -12.80 -6.32 3.14
N ALA A 61 -11.48 -6.40 2.90
CA ALA A 61 -10.62 -5.23 2.71
C ALA A 61 -10.11 -5.10 1.26
N PHE A 62 -11.03 -5.26 0.29
CA PHE A 62 -10.72 -5.26 -1.15
C PHE A 62 -9.96 -4.02 -1.62
N VAL A 63 -10.37 -2.82 -1.16
CA VAL A 63 -9.78 -1.56 -1.61
C VAL A 63 -8.31 -1.44 -1.16
N PRO A 64 -7.95 -1.53 0.15
CA PRO A 64 -6.55 -1.54 0.60
C PRO A 64 -5.67 -2.58 -0.12
N SER A 65 -6.20 -3.79 -0.32
CA SER A 65 -5.52 -4.88 -1.00
C SER A 65 -5.17 -4.55 -2.44
N LEU A 66 -6.13 -3.99 -3.16
CA LEU A 66 -5.97 -3.59 -4.56
C LEU A 66 -4.93 -2.46 -4.69
N CYS A 67 -4.88 -1.56 -3.70
CA CYS A 67 -3.87 -0.51 -3.63
C CYS A 67 -2.46 -1.09 -3.45
N ILE A 68 -2.28 -1.98 -2.47
CA ILE A 68 -1.00 -2.64 -2.19
C ILE A 68 -0.56 -3.49 -3.38
N ALA A 69 -1.49 -4.25 -3.98
CA ALA A 69 -1.22 -5.07 -5.14
C ALA A 69 -0.82 -4.22 -6.37
N PHE A 70 -1.51 -3.10 -6.62
CA PHE A 70 -1.18 -2.18 -7.70
C PHE A 70 0.19 -1.52 -7.50
N MET A 71 0.54 -1.14 -6.26
CA MET A 71 1.87 -0.64 -5.93
C MET A 71 2.96 -1.71 -6.16
N GLY A 72 2.72 -2.94 -5.71
CA GLY A 72 3.62 -4.07 -5.92
C GLY A 72 3.83 -4.37 -7.41
N LEU A 73 2.75 -4.38 -8.20
CA LEU A 73 2.78 -4.56 -9.65
C LEU A 73 3.48 -3.41 -10.37
N ALA A 74 3.22 -2.16 -9.99
CA ALA A 74 3.87 -0.99 -10.59
C ALA A 74 5.38 -0.97 -10.28
N ALA A 75 5.76 -1.33 -9.06
CA ALA A 75 7.15 -1.48 -8.65
C ALA A 75 7.85 -2.60 -9.43
N ALA A 76 7.26 -3.79 -9.48
CA ALA A 76 7.79 -4.93 -10.21
C ALA A 76 7.86 -4.66 -11.72
N GLY A 77 6.79 -4.14 -12.33
CA GLY A 77 6.71 -3.81 -13.75
C GLY A 77 7.80 -2.84 -14.20
N ARG A 78 8.12 -1.81 -13.39
CA ARG A 78 9.22 -0.89 -13.68
C ARG A 78 10.61 -1.48 -13.44
N ALA A 79 10.73 -2.49 -12.57
CA ALA A 79 11.99 -3.15 -12.26
C ALA A 79 12.32 -4.29 -13.23
N ILE A 80 11.33 -4.90 -13.90
CA ILE A 80 11.54 -6.01 -14.84
C ILE A 80 12.51 -5.65 -15.98
N PRO A 81 12.36 -4.53 -16.71
CA PRO A 81 13.31 -4.13 -17.74
C PRO A 81 14.72 -3.90 -17.18
N LEU A 82 14.84 -3.46 -15.92
CA LEU A 82 16.13 -3.27 -15.24
C LEU A 82 16.77 -4.58 -14.78
N ALA A 83 15.96 -5.61 -14.50
CA ALA A 83 16.43 -6.91 -14.02
C ALA A 83 16.76 -7.89 -15.17
N VAL A 84 15.97 -7.84 -16.24
CA VAL A 84 15.97 -8.81 -17.34
C VAL A 84 16.42 -8.20 -18.65
N GLY A 85 16.35 -6.87 -18.77
CA GLY A 85 16.67 -6.16 -20.00
C GLY A 85 18.10 -6.41 -20.49
N ARG A 86 18.21 -6.54 -21.81
CA ARG A 86 19.46 -6.78 -22.51
C ARG A 86 19.50 -5.93 -23.76
N VAL A 87 20.58 -5.18 -23.88
CA VAL A 87 20.94 -4.51 -25.12
C VAL A 87 22.17 -5.21 -25.69
N THR A 88 22.04 -5.76 -26.89
CA THR A 88 23.14 -6.40 -27.61
C THR A 88 23.80 -5.37 -28.52
N LEU A 89 25.12 -5.30 -28.45
CA LEU A 89 25.96 -4.53 -29.36
C LEU A 89 26.42 -5.48 -30.46
N ASP A 90 25.75 -5.42 -31.59
CA ASP A 90 26.07 -6.16 -32.81
C ASP A 90 27.04 -5.31 -33.66
N PRO A 91 27.96 -5.90 -34.44
CA PRO A 91 28.64 -5.19 -35.53
C PRO A 91 27.76 -4.23 -36.36
N ARG A 92 26.47 -4.52 -36.52
CA ARG A 92 25.53 -3.67 -37.29
C ARG A 92 24.88 -2.55 -36.48
N GLY A 93 24.87 -2.63 -35.15
CA GLY A 93 24.23 -1.61 -34.32
C GLY A 93 23.83 -2.07 -32.92
N LEU A 94 22.96 -1.28 -32.30
CA LEU A 94 22.30 -1.54 -31.02
C LEU A 94 20.99 -2.29 -31.26
N ARG A 95 20.76 -3.36 -30.50
CA ARG A 95 19.44 -4.01 -30.42
C ARG A 95 19.02 -4.13 -28.97
N SER A 96 17.84 -3.61 -28.64
CA SER A 96 17.24 -3.74 -27.30
C SER A 96 16.06 -4.70 -27.36
N LYS A 97 16.09 -5.68 -26.46
CA LYS A 97 14.99 -6.62 -26.23
C LYS A 97 14.24 -6.27 -24.93
N ASP A 98 14.11 -4.97 -24.65
CA ASP A 98 13.59 -4.48 -23.36
C ASP A 98 12.09 -4.16 -23.37
N ASP A 99 11.44 -4.16 -24.54
CA ASP A 99 10.00 -3.86 -24.66
C ASP A 99 9.20 -5.16 -24.93
N PRO A 100 8.12 -5.45 -24.18
CA PRO A 100 7.18 -6.52 -24.53
C PRO A 100 6.44 -6.25 -25.87
N VAL A 101 6.61 -5.06 -26.43
CA VAL A 101 5.89 -4.56 -27.62
C VAL A 101 6.74 -4.65 -28.91
N GLY A 102 8.03 -5.02 -28.84
CA GLY A 102 8.85 -5.26 -30.04
C GLY A 102 10.34 -5.01 -29.85
N GLU A 103 11.15 -5.59 -30.75
CA GLU A 103 12.60 -5.35 -30.81
C GLU A 103 12.89 -3.97 -31.40
N LYS A 104 13.68 -3.16 -30.68
CA LYS A 104 14.14 -1.86 -31.18
C LYS A 104 15.59 -1.99 -31.62
N SER A 105 15.87 -1.63 -32.88
CA SER A 105 17.22 -1.64 -33.44
C SER A 105 17.65 -0.26 -33.94
N LEU A 106 18.91 0.08 -33.71
CA LEU A 106 19.56 1.32 -34.14
C LEU A 106 20.89 0.96 -34.78
N THR A 107 21.15 1.41 -36.01
CA THR A 107 22.46 1.23 -36.65
C THR A 107 23.49 2.18 -36.05
N TRP A 108 24.78 1.83 -36.11
CA TRP A 108 25.85 2.70 -35.57
C TRP A 108 25.85 4.09 -36.20
N ASP A 109 25.72 4.15 -37.52
CA ASP A 109 25.68 5.42 -38.28
C ASP A 109 24.40 6.25 -38.01
N GLY A 110 23.35 5.61 -37.49
CA GLY A 110 22.10 6.28 -37.12
C GLY A 110 22.13 6.90 -35.72
N ILE A 111 23.15 6.62 -34.90
CA ILE A 111 23.22 7.19 -33.54
C ILE A 111 23.71 8.63 -33.63
N GLU A 112 22.77 9.57 -33.73
CA GLU A 112 23.07 10.99 -33.76
C GLU A 112 23.51 11.51 -32.38
N ARG A 113 22.96 10.93 -31.30
CA ARG A 113 23.24 11.37 -29.93
C ARG A 113 23.20 10.24 -28.90
N LEU A 114 24.09 10.37 -27.92
CA LEU A 114 24.09 9.60 -26.67
C LEU A 114 23.82 10.54 -25.50
N GLU A 115 22.69 10.35 -24.81
CA GLU A 115 22.25 11.21 -23.71
C GLU A 115 22.20 10.47 -22.37
N LEU A 116 22.85 11.02 -21.35
CA LEU A 116 22.71 10.55 -19.98
C LEU A 116 21.56 11.31 -19.29
N ARG A 117 20.40 10.67 -19.16
CA ARG A 117 19.18 11.23 -18.56
C ARG A 117 19.05 10.80 -17.09
N ARG A 118 18.78 11.75 -16.21
CA ARG A 118 18.52 11.50 -14.78
C ARG A 118 17.01 11.43 -14.51
N ARG A 119 16.58 10.37 -13.81
CA ARG A 119 15.23 10.16 -13.28
C ARG A 119 15.24 10.19 -11.75
N LEU A 120 14.06 10.12 -11.11
CA LEU A 120 13.92 10.18 -9.65
C LEU A 120 14.72 9.08 -8.94
N TRP A 121 14.75 7.88 -9.52
CA TRP A 121 15.34 6.70 -8.90
C TRP A 121 16.45 6.02 -9.73
N THR A 122 16.66 6.46 -10.97
CA THR A 122 17.59 5.82 -11.92
C THR A 122 18.30 6.85 -12.79
N GLU A 123 19.47 6.48 -13.32
CA GLU A 123 20.07 7.15 -14.47
C GLU A 123 19.88 6.23 -15.68
N SER A 124 19.77 6.80 -16.87
CA SER A 124 19.67 6.02 -18.10
C SER A 124 20.49 6.68 -19.19
N VAL A 125 21.24 5.88 -19.94
CA VAL A 125 21.88 6.31 -21.19
C VAL A 125 20.89 6.07 -22.32
N VAL A 126 20.61 7.06 -23.14
CA VAL A 126 19.70 6.94 -24.28
C VAL A 126 20.51 7.12 -25.55
N ALA A 127 20.48 6.12 -26.43
CA ALA A 127 20.94 6.25 -27.80
C ALA A 127 19.76 6.63 -28.67
N ALA A 128 19.88 7.70 -29.45
CA ALA A 128 18.82 8.19 -30.30
C ALA A 128 19.31 8.50 -31.71
N ASP A 129 18.55 8.00 -32.68
CA ASP A 129 18.37 8.53 -34.04
C ASP A 129 17.13 9.42 -33.92
N GLY A 130 17.06 10.61 -34.55
CA GLY A 130 15.92 11.53 -34.41
C GLY A 130 14.50 10.92 -34.46
N SER A 131 14.34 9.72 -35.01
CA SER A 131 13.10 8.92 -35.03
C SER A 131 12.93 7.86 -33.92
N THR A 132 14.02 7.30 -33.38
CA THR A 132 14.00 6.11 -32.51
C THR A 132 14.94 6.26 -31.33
N GLU A 133 14.46 5.95 -30.11
CA GLU A 133 15.28 5.97 -28.90
C GLU A 133 15.41 4.56 -28.29
N VAL A 134 16.66 4.14 -27.99
CA VAL A 134 16.98 2.95 -27.21
C VAL A 134 17.53 3.37 -25.85
N THR A 135 16.89 2.92 -24.78
CA THR A 135 17.27 3.26 -23.40
C THR A 135 18.11 2.14 -22.78
N LEU A 136 19.33 2.48 -22.39
CA LEU A 136 20.26 1.66 -21.61
C LEU A 136 20.15 2.08 -20.12
N ALA A 137 19.87 1.15 -19.23
CA ALA A 137 19.85 1.44 -17.79
C ALA A 137 21.27 1.73 -17.25
N ALA A 138 21.43 2.79 -16.45
CA ALA A 138 22.69 3.20 -15.84
C ALA A 138 22.60 3.22 -14.30
N PRO A 139 23.71 2.97 -13.57
CA PRO A 139 23.73 3.05 -12.11
C PRO A 139 23.55 4.49 -11.65
N VAL A 140 22.78 4.71 -10.58
CA VAL A 140 22.71 6.03 -9.93
C VAL A 140 24.05 6.30 -9.24
N ARG A 141 24.90 7.11 -9.86
CA ARG A 141 26.26 7.38 -9.37
C ARG A 141 26.31 7.88 -7.90
N LEU A 142 25.28 8.61 -7.46
CA LEU A 142 25.17 9.11 -6.08
C LEU A 142 24.77 8.05 -5.05
N ARG A 143 24.08 6.97 -5.44
CA ARG A 143 23.50 5.99 -4.49
C ARG A 143 24.22 4.64 -4.52
N PHE A 144 24.79 4.28 -5.66
CA PHE A 144 25.45 2.97 -5.87
C PHE A 144 26.93 3.10 -6.22
N GLY A 145 27.48 4.31 -6.23
CA GLY A 145 28.87 4.57 -6.60
C GLY A 145 29.13 4.41 -8.10
N ARG A 146 30.40 4.52 -8.49
CA ARG A 146 30.87 4.28 -9.88
C ARG A 146 30.97 2.77 -10.15
N ASP A 147 30.44 2.32 -11.28
CA ASP A 147 30.59 0.95 -11.77
C ASP A 147 31.61 0.94 -12.93
N ARG A 148 32.75 0.27 -12.73
CA ARG A 148 33.84 0.20 -13.71
C ARG A 148 33.47 -0.60 -14.95
N GLU A 149 32.67 -1.66 -14.81
CA GLU A 149 32.21 -2.47 -15.96
C GLU A 149 31.29 -1.61 -16.85
N PHE A 150 30.40 -0.84 -16.22
CA PHE A 150 29.50 0.07 -16.93
C PHE A 150 30.24 1.22 -17.62
N ASP A 151 31.17 1.89 -16.92
CA ASP A 151 31.96 2.99 -17.49
C ASP A 151 32.80 2.51 -18.70
N ALA A 152 33.37 1.30 -18.64
CA ALA A 152 34.10 0.69 -19.77
C ALA A 152 33.19 0.39 -20.96
N ALA A 153 31.99 -0.13 -20.70
CA ALA A 153 31.02 -0.46 -21.73
C ALA A 153 30.42 0.79 -22.39
N LEU A 154 30.22 1.87 -21.62
CA LEU A 154 29.84 3.18 -22.14
C LEU A 154 30.95 3.79 -23.01
N ALA A 155 32.22 3.60 -22.63
CA ALA A 155 33.35 4.05 -23.44
C ALA A 155 33.45 3.29 -24.78
N ASP A 156 33.22 1.96 -24.79
CA ASP A 156 33.12 1.19 -26.04
C ASP A 156 31.94 1.66 -26.90
N LEU A 157 30.78 1.88 -26.29
CA LEU A 157 29.60 2.41 -26.97
C LEU A 157 29.89 3.76 -27.65
N SER A 158 30.45 4.72 -26.91
CA SER A 158 30.80 6.04 -27.45
C SER A 158 31.84 5.96 -28.55
N ARG A 159 32.82 5.05 -28.43
CA ARG A 159 33.81 4.82 -29.48
C ARG A 159 33.18 4.30 -30.76
N ARG A 160 32.27 3.32 -30.67
CA ARG A 160 31.60 2.72 -31.84
C ARG A 160 30.61 3.67 -32.51
N ALA A 161 29.88 4.44 -31.71
CA ALA A 161 28.93 5.43 -32.21
C ALA A 161 29.61 6.72 -32.72
N GLY A 162 30.93 6.88 -32.53
CA GLY A 162 31.65 8.10 -32.91
C GLY A 162 31.23 9.36 -32.13
N THR A 163 30.43 9.21 -31.07
CA THR A 163 29.84 10.33 -30.31
C THR A 163 29.98 10.10 -28.80
N GLY A 164 30.27 11.18 -28.07
CA GLY A 164 30.40 11.15 -26.62
C GLY A 164 29.03 11.17 -25.93
N ALA A 165 28.90 10.50 -24.78
CA ALA A 165 27.71 10.63 -23.95
C ALA A 165 27.62 12.04 -23.33
N VAL A 166 26.62 12.81 -23.76
CA VAL A 166 26.35 14.17 -23.25
C VAL A 166 25.28 14.10 -22.17
N ARG A 167 25.33 15.03 -21.21
CA ARG A 167 24.29 15.12 -20.17
C ARG A 167 22.98 15.57 -20.81
N GLY A 168 21.99 14.68 -20.85
CA GLY A 168 20.67 14.97 -21.39
C GLY A 168 19.83 15.83 -20.45
N ARG A 169 18.69 16.31 -20.95
CA ARG A 169 17.73 17.06 -20.13
C ARG A 169 17.27 16.21 -18.95
N SER A 170 17.34 16.77 -17.74
CA SER A 170 16.82 16.11 -16.56
C SER A 170 15.32 15.90 -16.70
N LEU A 171 14.85 14.65 -16.58
CA LEU A 171 13.42 14.35 -16.50
C LEU A 171 12.87 14.62 -15.08
N LEU A 172 13.77 14.88 -14.13
CA LEU A 172 13.45 15.34 -12.78
C LEU A 172 13.01 16.80 -12.80
N THR A 173 11.82 17.06 -13.35
CA THR A 173 11.19 18.38 -13.22
C THR A 173 10.51 18.48 -11.86
N TRP A 174 10.41 19.70 -11.31
CA TRP A 174 9.64 19.96 -10.08
C TRP A 174 8.21 19.40 -10.20
N ARG A 175 7.58 19.59 -11.36
CA ARG A 175 6.25 19.04 -11.66
C ARG A 175 6.20 17.52 -11.50
N TYR A 176 7.18 16.79 -12.04
CA TYR A 176 7.25 15.34 -11.91
C TYR A 176 7.44 14.88 -10.46
N ALA A 177 8.29 15.57 -9.70
CA ALA A 177 8.51 15.31 -8.28
C ALA A 177 7.24 15.58 -7.45
N CYS A 178 6.60 16.73 -7.66
CA CYS A 178 5.33 17.08 -7.02
C CYS A 178 4.22 16.10 -7.36
N SER A 179 4.09 15.66 -8.61
CA SER A 179 3.08 14.66 -8.99
C SER A 179 3.31 13.32 -8.28
N HIS A 180 4.57 12.87 -8.15
CA HIS A 180 4.88 11.65 -7.40
C HIS A 180 4.56 11.80 -5.90
N LEU A 181 4.93 12.94 -5.30
CA LEU A 181 4.59 13.23 -3.90
C LEU A 181 3.08 13.32 -3.70
N ALA A 182 2.34 13.95 -4.61
CA ALA A 182 0.89 14.06 -4.55
C ALA A 182 0.22 12.69 -4.66
N ILE A 183 0.70 11.80 -5.54
CA ILE A 183 0.22 10.43 -5.63
C ILE A 183 0.48 9.69 -4.33
N LEU A 184 1.69 9.76 -3.77
CA LEU A 184 2.02 9.12 -2.48
C LEU A 184 1.17 9.67 -1.32
N ALA A 185 0.97 10.98 -1.28
CA ALA A 185 0.15 11.63 -0.27
C ALA A 185 -1.33 11.26 -0.41
N ALA A 186 -1.87 11.21 -1.64
CA ALA A 186 -3.23 10.78 -1.91
C ALA A 186 -3.44 9.32 -1.49
N TRP A 187 -2.47 8.44 -1.76
CA TRP A 187 -2.51 7.06 -1.28
C TRP A 187 -2.50 7.00 0.25
N ALA A 188 -1.58 7.70 0.92
CA ALA A 188 -1.53 7.75 2.38
C ALA A 188 -2.83 8.29 2.99
N ALA A 189 -3.40 9.33 2.39
CA ALA A 189 -4.68 9.90 2.81
C ALA A 189 -5.84 8.90 2.59
N LEU A 190 -5.84 8.14 1.50
CA LEU A 190 -6.84 7.10 1.25
C LEU A 190 -6.82 6.03 2.34
N PHE A 191 -5.63 5.56 2.75
CA PHE A 191 -5.46 4.59 3.84
C PHE A 191 -5.88 5.12 5.22
N VAL A 192 -5.79 6.43 5.44
CA VAL A 192 -6.19 7.08 6.69
C VAL A 192 -7.70 7.39 6.71
N ALA A 193 -8.29 7.71 5.56
CA ALA A 193 -9.67 8.18 5.45
C ALA A 193 -10.70 7.06 5.22
N PHE A 194 -10.34 6.00 4.50
CA PHE A 194 -11.22 4.86 4.26
C PHE A 194 -10.90 3.76 5.26
N ASP A 195 -11.81 3.57 6.23
CA ASP A 195 -11.79 2.53 7.27
C ASP A 195 -10.38 2.18 7.76
N PRO A 196 -9.87 2.91 8.77
CA PRO A 196 -8.46 2.92 9.05
C PRO A 196 -7.97 1.49 9.27
N VAL A 197 -7.08 1.02 8.41
CA VAL A 197 -6.75 -0.41 8.27
C VAL A 197 -6.25 -1.02 9.59
N TRP A 198 -5.74 -0.19 10.50
CA TRP A 198 -5.33 -0.56 11.86
C TRP A 198 -6.50 -0.93 12.79
N HIS A 199 -7.75 -0.63 12.42
CA HIS A 199 -8.98 -1.04 13.11
C HIS A 199 -9.59 -2.34 12.56
N HIS A 200 -8.95 -2.99 11.58
CA HIS A 200 -9.38 -4.30 11.07
C HIS A 200 -8.86 -5.44 11.96
N SER A 201 -9.60 -6.54 12.06
CA SER A 201 -9.22 -7.74 12.85
C SER A 201 -7.90 -8.38 12.39
N SER A 202 -7.55 -8.22 11.11
CA SER A 202 -6.38 -8.83 10.48
C SER A 202 -5.10 -7.99 10.58
N TRP A 203 -5.17 -6.80 11.21
CA TRP A 203 -3.99 -5.94 11.32
C TRP A 203 -2.94 -6.53 12.27
N PRO A 204 -1.67 -6.68 11.84
CA PRO A 204 -0.61 -7.24 12.68
C PRO A 204 -0.35 -6.38 13.92
N GLY A 205 -0.27 -7.02 15.09
CA GLY A 205 0.05 -6.35 16.36
C GLY A 205 -1.13 -5.65 17.03
N ARG A 206 -2.37 -5.99 16.66
CA ARG A 206 -3.55 -5.50 17.37
C ARG A 206 -3.75 -6.26 18.67
N GLU A 207 -3.62 -5.52 19.77
CA GLU A 207 -3.80 -6.02 21.14
C GLU A 207 -5.29 -6.24 21.44
N GLU A 208 -5.58 -7.26 22.25
CA GLU A 208 -6.94 -7.59 22.69
C GLU A 208 -7.11 -7.20 24.17
N ALA A 209 -8.33 -6.86 24.56
CA ALA A 209 -8.65 -6.71 25.97
C ALA A 209 -8.74 -8.10 26.61
N VAL A 210 -7.99 -8.29 27.70
CA VAL A 210 -8.02 -9.54 28.48
C VAL A 210 -9.14 -9.53 29.52
N ARG A 211 -9.56 -8.34 29.95
CA ARG A 211 -10.53 -8.10 31.02
C ARG A 211 -11.41 -6.89 30.74
N LEU A 212 -12.61 -6.89 31.32
CA LEU A 212 -13.53 -5.76 31.25
C LEU A 212 -13.25 -4.74 32.37
N PRO A 213 -13.33 -3.43 32.08
CA PRO A 213 -13.32 -2.41 33.12
C PRO A 213 -14.65 -2.40 33.88
N ASN A 214 -14.64 -2.03 35.17
CA ASN A 214 -15.85 -1.92 35.97
C ASN A 214 -16.77 -0.80 35.44
N ALA A 215 -17.92 -1.18 34.87
CA ALA A 215 -18.85 -0.26 34.24
C ALA A 215 -19.39 0.79 35.21
N CYS A 216 -19.62 0.44 36.49
CA CYS A 216 -20.12 1.40 37.47
C CYS A 216 -19.07 2.47 37.78
N HIS A 217 -17.81 2.08 37.95
CA HIS A 217 -16.74 3.04 38.27
C HIS A 217 -16.58 4.12 37.18
N VAL A 218 -16.78 3.73 35.92
CA VAL A 218 -16.68 4.64 34.76
C VAL A 218 -17.77 5.71 34.78
N ILE A 219 -19.03 5.34 35.01
CA ILE A 219 -20.16 6.27 34.88
C ILE A 219 -20.59 6.90 36.21
N GLU A 220 -20.18 6.34 37.35
CA GLU A 220 -20.60 6.78 38.69
C GLU A 220 -20.33 8.26 38.99
N PRO A 221 -19.17 8.86 38.64
CA PRO A 221 -18.94 10.28 38.89
C PRO A 221 -19.99 11.18 38.23
N THR A 222 -20.34 10.87 36.99
CA THR A 222 -21.34 11.59 36.20
C THR A 222 -22.75 11.26 36.68
N ALA A 223 -23.02 9.99 36.97
CA ALA A 223 -24.32 9.52 37.44
C ALA A 223 -24.71 10.13 38.78
N LYS A 224 -23.78 10.23 39.74
CA LYS A 224 -24.03 10.85 41.05
C LYS A 224 -24.36 12.33 40.95
N ALA A 225 -23.76 13.05 39.99
CA ALA A 225 -24.06 14.46 39.74
C ALA A 225 -25.47 14.65 39.17
N MET A 226 -25.93 13.74 38.30
CA MET A 226 -27.22 13.86 37.61
C MET A 226 -28.39 13.21 38.37
N PHE A 227 -28.11 12.11 39.07
CA PHE A 227 -29.10 11.25 39.72
C PHE A 227 -28.68 10.96 41.17
N PRO A 228 -28.57 11.98 42.04
CA PRO A 228 -27.98 11.84 43.38
C PRO A 228 -28.76 10.89 44.31
N LYS A 229 -30.01 10.56 43.97
CA LYS A 229 -30.87 9.64 44.73
C LYS A 229 -30.88 8.20 44.21
N GLN A 230 -30.22 7.93 43.09
CA GLN A 230 -30.19 6.60 42.49
C GLN A 230 -28.91 5.87 42.87
N ALA A 231 -29.05 4.63 43.34
CA ALA A 231 -27.91 3.76 43.62
C ALA A 231 -27.49 2.99 42.35
N PRO A 232 -26.19 2.76 42.14
CA PRO A 232 -25.72 1.90 41.07
C PRO A 232 -26.19 0.46 41.30
N GLN A 233 -26.71 -0.17 40.26
CA GLN A 233 -26.89 -1.60 40.18
C GLN A 233 -25.84 -2.20 39.25
N ARG A 234 -24.89 -2.93 39.83
CA ARG A 234 -23.86 -3.67 39.10
C ARG A 234 -24.34 -5.08 38.81
N LEU A 235 -24.19 -5.54 37.58
CA LEU A 235 -24.55 -6.88 37.11
C LEU A 235 -23.33 -7.45 36.35
N PRO A 236 -22.37 -8.07 37.05
CA PRO A 236 -21.19 -8.65 36.42
C PRO A 236 -21.45 -10.08 35.92
N ASN A 237 -20.80 -10.43 34.81
CA ASN A 237 -20.69 -11.75 34.21
C ASN A 237 -19.29 -11.87 33.58
N ASP A 238 -18.79 -13.09 33.33
CA ASP A 238 -17.41 -13.31 32.91
C ASP A 238 -17.03 -12.56 31.61
N ASP A 239 -17.99 -12.46 30.69
CA ASP A 239 -17.85 -11.76 29.41
C ASP A 239 -18.75 -10.51 29.29
N GLU A 240 -19.47 -10.12 30.34
CA GLU A 240 -20.32 -8.93 30.34
C GLU A 240 -20.20 -8.15 31.66
N GLU A 241 -19.92 -6.85 31.59
CA GLU A 241 -19.88 -5.98 32.77
C GLU A 241 -20.89 -4.86 32.59
N LYS A 242 -21.88 -4.80 33.47
CA LYS A 242 -23.02 -3.89 33.31
C LYS A 242 -23.28 -3.09 34.57
N CYS A 243 -23.56 -1.82 34.36
CA CYS A 243 -24.03 -0.91 35.39
C CYS A 243 -25.29 -0.18 34.96
N ARG A 244 -26.23 -0.01 35.90
CA ARG A 244 -27.45 0.78 35.73
C ARG A 244 -27.63 1.75 36.90
N PHE A 245 -28.04 2.97 36.58
CA PHE A 245 -28.54 3.97 37.50
C PHE A 245 -29.99 4.24 37.11
N GLY A 246 -30.91 3.56 37.82
CA GLY A 246 -32.33 3.52 37.47
C GLY A 246 -32.56 3.15 36.00
N ASP A 247 -33.54 3.80 35.38
CA ASP A 247 -33.82 3.72 33.95
C ASP A 247 -33.13 4.84 33.14
N SER A 248 -32.37 5.70 33.83
CA SER A 248 -31.86 6.94 33.26
C SER A 248 -30.46 6.80 32.66
N LEU A 249 -29.62 5.91 33.18
CA LEU A 249 -28.28 5.72 32.66
C LEU A 249 -27.84 4.27 32.81
N SER A 250 -27.36 3.67 31.73
CA SER A 250 -26.75 2.35 31.78
C SER A 250 -25.55 2.24 30.87
N LEU A 251 -24.53 1.52 31.33
CA LEU A 251 -23.35 1.16 30.56
C LEU A 251 -23.19 -0.35 30.63
N ARG A 252 -22.94 -0.97 29.47
CA ARG A 252 -22.65 -2.38 29.34
C ARG A 252 -21.39 -2.55 28.51
N TYR A 253 -20.47 -3.38 28.98
CA TYR A 253 -19.39 -3.91 28.16
C TYR A 253 -19.64 -5.38 27.87
N THR A 254 -19.37 -5.79 26.64
CA THR A 254 -19.35 -7.19 26.24
C THR A 254 -17.96 -7.50 25.68
N LEU A 255 -17.30 -8.50 26.27
CA LEU A 255 -16.00 -9.01 25.83
C LEU A 255 -16.20 -10.19 24.88
N PHE A 256 -15.53 -10.17 23.74
CA PHE A 256 -15.54 -11.27 22.80
C PHE A 256 -14.18 -11.96 22.82
N ARG A 257 -14.14 -13.18 23.34
CA ARG A 257 -12.92 -14.00 23.40
C ARG A 257 -12.79 -14.88 22.18
N TYR A 258 -11.56 -15.23 21.84
CA TYR A 258 -11.27 -16.31 20.90
C TYR A 258 -11.92 -17.61 21.36
N ALA A 259 -12.67 -18.27 20.48
CA ALA A 259 -13.18 -19.60 20.70
C ALA A 259 -12.56 -20.54 19.66
N ILE A 260 -12.11 -21.70 20.12
CA ILE A 260 -11.43 -22.69 19.27
C ILE A 260 -12.33 -23.04 18.08
N GLY A 261 -11.84 -22.79 16.86
CA GLY A 261 -12.56 -23.07 15.61
C GLY A 261 -13.46 -21.95 15.09
N MET A 262 -13.47 -20.77 15.73
CA MET A 262 -14.12 -19.55 15.23
C MET A 262 -13.09 -18.44 15.00
N ASP A 263 -13.52 -17.40 14.29
CA ASP A 263 -12.78 -16.18 14.02
C ASP A 263 -12.32 -15.44 15.30
N GLY A 264 -11.38 -14.49 15.16
CA GLY A 264 -10.76 -13.76 16.27
C GLY A 264 -11.75 -13.03 17.18
N GLY A 265 -11.39 -12.78 18.45
CA GLY A 265 -12.27 -12.04 19.38
C GLY A 265 -12.65 -10.65 18.85
N ILE A 266 -11.70 -10.00 18.18
CA ILE A 266 -11.89 -8.71 17.49
C ILE A 266 -12.88 -8.80 16.33
N GLU A 267 -12.81 -9.84 15.52
CA GLU A 267 -13.69 -10.05 14.36
C GLU A 267 -15.12 -10.28 14.82
N ARG A 268 -15.31 -11.10 15.85
CA ARG A 268 -16.61 -11.31 16.47
C ARG A 268 -17.17 -10.04 17.11
N ALA A 269 -16.33 -9.21 17.73
CA ALA A 269 -16.76 -7.92 18.24
C ALA A 269 -17.18 -6.95 17.13
N GLU A 270 -16.50 -6.99 15.98
CA GLU A 270 -16.82 -6.19 14.79
C GLU A 270 -18.15 -6.62 14.16
N GLU A 271 -18.32 -7.92 13.93
CA GLU A 271 -19.57 -8.52 13.46
C GLU A 271 -20.73 -8.13 14.39
N ARG A 272 -20.58 -8.37 15.70
CA ARG A 272 -21.64 -8.09 16.69
C ARG A 272 -21.97 -6.61 16.84
N PHE A 273 -20.97 -5.74 16.68
CA PHE A 273 -21.19 -4.29 16.65
C PHE A 273 -22.03 -3.88 15.44
N ARG A 274 -21.78 -4.48 14.26
CA ARG A 274 -22.49 -4.15 13.01
C ARG A 274 -23.88 -4.80 12.92
N GLU A 275 -24.05 -6.01 13.44
CA GLU A 275 -25.32 -6.74 13.42
C GLU A 275 -26.35 -6.20 14.44
N GLY A 276 -25.93 -5.41 15.42
CA GLY A 276 -26.82 -4.80 16.42
C GLY A 276 -27.21 -5.59 17.68
N PRO A 277 -26.89 -6.90 17.91
CA PRO A 277 -27.17 -7.54 19.19
C PRO A 277 -26.17 -7.03 20.23
N GLY A 278 -26.42 -5.82 20.74
CA GLY A 278 -25.53 -5.14 21.66
C GLY A 278 -25.69 -3.62 21.72
N GLY A 279 -26.39 -2.97 20.78
CA GLY A 279 -26.56 -1.52 20.76
C GLY A 279 -26.98 -0.99 19.39
N PRO A 280 -27.05 0.34 19.20
CA PRO A 280 -27.48 0.93 17.94
C PRO A 280 -26.51 0.64 16.77
N THR A 281 -27.06 0.43 15.57
CA THR A 281 -26.33 0.26 14.30
C THR A 281 -26.53 1.47 13.39
N LEU A 282 -25.80 1.53 12.26
CA LEU A 282 -25.96 2.60 11.28
C LEU A 282 -27.25 2.49 10.45
N ASP A 283 -27.94 1.35 10.53
CA ASP A 283 -29.22 1.13 9.87
C ASP A 283 -30.40 1.66 10.70
N ASP A 284 -30.17 2.00 11.97
CA ASP A 284 -31.19 2.58 12.83
C ASP A 284 -31.56 4.01 12.42
N GLU A 285 -32.83 4.37 12.57
CA GLU A 285 -33.31 5.70 12.25
C GLU A 285 -32.61 6.77 13.11
N GLY A 286 -32.04 7.79 12.46
CA GLY A 286 -31.31 8.86 13.14
C GLY A 286 -29.93 8.46 13.66
N ALA A 287 -29.43 7.28 13.28
CA ALA A 287 -28.06 6.87 13.56
C ALA A 287 -27.04 7.74 12.82
N ARG A 288 -25.94 8.05 13.50
CA ARG A 288 -24.75 8.65 12.87
C ARG A 288 -23.49 8.07 13.46
N LYS A 289 -22.41 8.07 12.67
CA LYS A 289 -21.06 7.74 13.15
C LYS A 289 -20.60 8.76 14.18
N LEU A 290 -19.92 8.29 15.22
CA LEU A 290 -19.32 9.10 16.27
C LEU A 290 -17.77 8.99 16.21
N PRO A 291 -17.08 9.81 15.41
CA PRO A 291 -15.65 9.68 15.22
C PRO A 291 -14.86 10.02 16.49
N GLY A 292 -13.73 9.33 16.68
CA GLY A 292 -12.83 9.55 17.82
C GLY A 292 -13.33 8.91 19.14
N VAL A 293 -14.22 7.93 19.05
CA VAL A 293 -14.70 7.11 20.17
C VAL A 293 -14.43 5.64 19.83
N GLY A 294 -13.33 5.10 20.35
CA GLY A 294 -12.91 3.74 20.01
C GLY A 294 -12.44 3.59 18.57
N ASP A 295 -12.54 2.36 18.07
CA ASP A 295 -12.27 2.00 16.68
C ASP A 295 -13.47 2.36 15.80
N GLU A 296 -14.69 2.05 16.28
CA GLU A 296 -15.95 2.39 15.63
C GLU A 296 -16.97 2.80 16.69
N ALA A 297 -17.81 3.79 16.39
CA ALA A 297 -18.92 4.14 17.26
C ALA A 297 -20.10 4.71 16.48
N THR A 298 -21.29 4.42 17.00
CA THR A 298 -22.58 4.83 16.47
C THR A 298 -23.39 5.45 17.58
N ILE A 299 -24.01 6.60 17.30
CA ILE A 299 -24.93 7.28 18.21
C ILE A 299 -26.30 7.41 17.57
N VAL A 300 -27.33 7.04 18.31
CA VAL A 300 -28.74 7.24 17.98
C VAL A 300 -29.36 8.14 19.02
N THR A 301 -30.11 9.15 18.58
CA THR A 301 -30.76 10.13 19.46
C THR A 301 -32.27 10.10 19.21
N ALA A 302 -33.03 9.66 20.21
CA ALA A 302 -34.48 9.66 20.17
C ALA A 302 -35.02 10.95 20.82
N ALA A 303 -35.57 11.83 19.99
CA ALA A 303 -36.13 13.12 20.40
C ALA A 303 -37.65 13.05 20.64
N TYR A 304 -38.17 13.98 21.43
CA TYR A 304 -39.63 14.23 21.51
C TYR A 304 -40.13 14.89 20.22
N GLN A 305 -41.46 14.96 20.02
CA GLN A 305 -42.08 15.57 18.83
C GLN A 305 -41.69 17.04 18.60
N ASP A 306 -41.28 17.75 19.66
CA ASP A 306 -40.79 19.14 19.57
C ASP A 306 -39.38 19.25 18.98
N GLY A 307 -38.63 18.14 18.87
CA GLY A 307 -37.27 18.07 18.32
C GLY A 307 -36.19 18.76 19.17
N THR A 308 -36.59 19.52 20.20
CA THR A 308 -35.70 20.30 21.08
C THR A 308 -35.28 19.52 22.31
N ARG A 309 -36.09 18.54 22.73
CA ARG A 309 -35.80 17.67 23.87
C ARG A 309 -35.53 16.24 23.43
N VAL A 310 -34.63 15.59 24.16
CA VAL A 310 -34.24 14.20 23.94
C VAL A 310 -34.78 13.35 25.08
N HIS A 311 -35.39 12.21 24.79
CA HIS A 311 -35.81 11.27 25.83
C HIS A 311 -34.83 10.12 25.99
N GLN A 312 -34.09 9.75 24.95
CA GLN A 312 -33.07 8.71 25.03
C GLN A 312 -31.96 8.93 24.00
N ILE A 313 -30.72 8.68 24.44
CA ILE A 313 -29.53 8.62 23.61
C ILE A 313 -28.92 7.24 23.80
N GLN A 314 -28.60 6.57 22.70
CA GLN A 314 -27.89 5.32 22.73
C GLN A 314 -26.57 5.50 21.99
N VAL A 315 -25.48 5.01 22.58
CA VAL A 315 -24.16 4.97 21.94
C VAL A 315 -23.64 3.55 22.01
N SER A 316 -23.35 2.98 20.84
CA SER A 316 -22.56 1.76 20.72
C SER A 316 -21.15 2.16 20.31
N ALA A 317 -20.13 1.60 20.95
CA ALA A 317 -18.74 1.84 20.58
C ALA A 317 -17.93 0.56 20.72
N ARG A 318 -17.06 0.28 19.75
CA ARG A 318 -16.14 -0.86 19.75
C ARG A 318 -14.72 -0.38 20.00
N LYS A 319 -13.97 -1.12 20.81
CA LYS A 319 -12.51 -1.01 20.92
C LYS A 319 -11.92 -2.39 21.08
N ALA A 320 -11.06 -2.78 20.14
CA ALA A 320 -10.54 -4.14 19.99
C ALA A 320 -11.69 -5.17 19.99
N ASN A 321 -11.65 -6.12 20.91
CA ASN A 321 -12.61 -7.20 21.09
C ASN A 321 -13.71 -6.88 22.12
N VAL A 322 -13.91 -5.61 22.47
CA VAL A 322 -14.93 -5.16 23.43
C VAL A 322 -15.92 -4.22 22.75
N VAL A 323 -17.21 -4.48 22.98
CA VAL A 323 -18.31 -3.58 22.61
C VAL A 323 -18.88 -2.93 23.86
N ALA A 324 -18.91 -1.60 23.87
CA ALA A 324 -19.48 -0.77 24.92
C ALA A 324 -20.82 -0.20 24.44
N TRP A 325 -21.88 -0.41 25.22
CA TRP A 325 -23.22 0.12 24.96
C TRP A 325 -23.67 1.01 26.10
N LEU A 326 -23.85 2.28 25.78
CA LEU A 326 -24.34 3.32 26.68
C LEU A 326 -25.78 3.65 26.31
N VAL A 327 -26.67 3.66 27.29
CA VAL A 327 -28.03 4.20 27.19
C VAL A 327 -28.16 5.32 28.19
N TYR A 328 -28.57 6.50 27.73
CA TYR A 328 -28.69 7.70 28.54
C TYR A 328 -30.01 8.42 28.25
N ALA A 329 -30.86 8.54 29.27
CA ALA A 329 -32.05 9.38 29.26
C ALA A 329 -31.77 10.64 30.11
N PRO A 330 -31.66 11.82 29.47
CA PRO A 330 -31.36 13.05 30.18
C PRO A 330 -32.52 13.45 31.12
N PRO A 331 -32.24 14.13 32.25
CA PRO A 331 -33.29 14.69 33.10
C PRO A 331 -34.18 15.68 32.32
N GLU A 332 -35.49 15.70 32.59
CA GLU A 332 -36.48 16.53 31.87
C GLU A 332 -36.18 18.04 31.86
N LYS A 333 -35.41 18.53 32.85
CA LYS A 333 -35.08 19.94 33.06
C LYS A 333 -33.76 20.39 32.42
N ARG A 334 -33.18 19.60 31.52
CA ARG A 334 -31.90 19.92 30.86
C ARG A 334 -32.15 20.69 29.56
N ASP A 335 -31.38 21.75 29.33
CA ASP A 335 -31.82 22.90 28.51
C ASP A 335 -31.58 22.78 27.00
N SER A 336 -30.88 21.76 26.48
CA SER A 336 -30.86 21.52 25.03
C SER A 336 -30.49 20.09 24.62
N ARG A 337 -31.00 19.67 23.45
CA ARG A 337 -30.57 18.44 22.75
C ARG A 337 -29.05 18.36 22.60
N ASP A 338 -28.40 19.45 22.22
CA ASP A 338 -26.96 19.46 21.94
C ASP A 338 -26.13 19.20 23.19
N GLU A 339 -26.51 19.76 24.33
CA GLU A 339 -25.85 19.48 25.62
C GLU A 339 -26.00 18.02 26.03
N ALA A 340 -27.19 17.43 25.86
CA ALA A 340 -27.42 16.02 26.18
C ALA A 340 -26.58 15.10 25.30
N VAL A 341 -26.47 15.41 24.01
CA VAL A 341 -25.62 14.69 23.05
C VAL A 341 -24.15 14.82 23.43
N GLN A 342 -23.64 16.02 23.71
CA GLN A 342 -22.24 16.22 24.12
C GLN A 342 -21.88 15.49 25.41
N GLU A 343 -22.82 15.41 26.36
CA GLU A 343 -22.64 14.62 27.57
C GLU A 343 -22.53 13.13 27.26
N ALA A 344 -23.44 12.59 26.43
CA ALA A 344 -23.40 11.20 26.01
C ALA A 344 -22.10 10.85 25.27
N GLU A 345 -21.63 11.75 24.41
CA GLU A 345 -20.34 11.59 23.71
C GLU A 345 -19.16 11.58 24.68
N ARG A 346 -19.14 12.44 25.69
CA ARG A 346 -18.10 12.46 26.73
C ARG A 346 -18.12 11.20 27.59
N LEU A 347 -19.30 10.73 27.96
CA LEU A 347 -19.49 9.46 28.67
C LEU A 347 -18.99 8.27 27.85
N ALA A 348 -19.34 8.21 26.56
CA ALA A 348 -18.88 7.17 25.65
C ALA A 348 -17.35 7.19 25.48
N ARG A 349 -16.74 8.38 25.33
CA ARG A 349 -15.27 8.53 25.29
C ARG A 349 -14.62 8.01 26.57
N ALA A 350 -15.14 8.37 27.74
CA ALA A 350 -14.63 7.89 29.02
C ALA A 350 -14.76 6.37 29.15
N ALA A 351 -15.90 5.82 28.74
CA ALA A 351 -16.15 4.38 28.77
C ALA A 351 -15.19 3.61 27.88
N VAL A 352 -14.93 4.09 26.67
CA VAL A 352 -14.00 3.43 25.74
C VAL A 352 -12.54 3.62 26.16
N ALA A 353 -12.19 4.77 26.75
CA ALA A 353 -10.86 5.02 27.29
C ALA A 353 -10.49 4.07 28.44
N ALA A 354 -11.48 3.63 29.22
CA ALA A 354 -11.28 2.69 30.32
C ALA A 354 -10.94 1.26 29.88
N ILE A 355 -11.17 0.90 28.60
CA ILE A 355 -10.82 -0.41 28.05
C ILE A 355 -9.31 -0.47 27.82
N THR A 356 -8.63 -1.35 28.56
CA THR A 356 -7.19 -1.64 28.43
C THR A 356 -6.98 -2.83 27.50
N VAL A 357 -6.07 -2.69 26.54
CA VAL A 357 -5.61 -3.75 25.63
C VAL A 357 -4.18 -4.12 26.00
N GLU A 358 -3.81 -5.39 25.83
CA GLU A 358 -2.49 -5.95 26.19
C GLU A 358 -1.92 -6.84 25.08
#